data_AF-A0A7S1VFV4-F1
#
_entry.id   AF-A0A7S1VFV4-F1
#
_cell.length_a   1.000
_cell.length_b   1.000
_cell.length_c   1.000
_cell.angle_alpha   90.00
_cell.angle_beta   90.00
_cell.angle_gamma   90.00
#
_symmetry.space_group_name_H-M   'P 1'
#
loop_
_entity.id
_entity.type
_entity.pdbx_description
1 polymer ?
#
loop_
_entity_poly.entity_id
_entity_poly.type
_entity_poly.pdbx_seq_one_letter_code
_entity_poly.pdbx_strand_id
1 'polypeptide(L)'
;MLKKSSCCEFAIRLSFFPNVNTRGLAYVGITLVVVAQFVRTSAMITCGESFNHLIQKSKKDNHVLITTGIYKYLRHPSYAGFFYWSVGTQFLLSNYLHIVLFSAASWWFFHIRIPYEEETLLDFFGHEYVSYGSKTWIGIPFVRSPVLEYALDQKEWVAKKNKATKAE
;
A
#
# COMPACT_ATOMS: atom_id res chain seq x y z
N MET A 1 21.95 -8.64 15.35
CA MET A 1 22.85 -7.64 14.72
C MET A 1 22.22 -6.24 14.57
N LEU A 2 20.90 -6.03 14.63
CA LEU A 2 20.29 -4.69 14.47
C LEU A 2 20.48 -3.68 15.62
N LYS A 3 20.82 -4.11 16.85
CA LYS A 3 20.99 -3.19 17.99
C LYS A 3 22.24 -2.30 17.90
N LYS A 4 23.27 -2.71 17.15
CA LYS A 4 24.53 -1.95 17.05
C LYS A 4 24.45 -0.75 16.11
N SER A 5 23.60 -0.78 15.08
CA SER A 5 23.45 0.34 14.13
C SER A 5 22.80 1.57 14.77
N SER A 6 21.88 1.38 15.72
CA SER A 6 21.13 2.47 16.36
C SER A 6 22.04 3.39 17.21
N CYS A 7 23.07 2.84 17.86
CA CYS A 7 23.99 3.62 18.69
C CYS A 7 24.94 4.49 17.86
N CYS A 8 25.47 3.96 16.75
CA CYS A 8 26.35 4.73 15.85
C CYS A 8 25.62 5.91 15.24
N GLU A 9 24.34 5.74 14.93
CA GLU A 9 23.55 6.78 14.29
C GLU A 9 23.06 7.86 15.26
N PHE A 10 22.81 7.50 16.52
CA PHE A 10 22.62 8.47 17.60
C PHE A 10 23.86 9.35 17.79
N ALA A 11 25.07 8.78 17.67
CA ALA A 11 26.32 9.53 17.73
C ALA A 11 26.54 10.43 16.51
N ILE A 12 26.20 9.96 15.29
CA ILE A 12 26.24 10.77 14.06
C ILE A 12 25.23 11.92 14.16
N ARG A 13 24.02 11.67 14.69
CA ARG A 13 22.98 12.68 14.91
C ARG A 13 23.43 13.78 15.87
N LEU A 14 24.06 13.43 16.99
CA LEU A 14 24.61 14.40 17.94
C LEU A 14 25.74 15.24 17.32
N SER A 15 26.48 14.66 16.37
CA SER A 15 27.62 15.33 15.73
C SER A 15 27.21 16.29 14.60
N PHE A 16 26.18 15.97 13.81
CA PHE A 16 25.82 16.74 12.61
C PHE A 16 24.54 17.57 12.71
N PHE A 17 23.56 17.19 13.55
CA PHE A 17 22.26 17.88 13.61
C PHE A 17 21.73 18.03 15.05
N PRO A 18 22.35 18.90 15.87
CA PRO A 18 21.95 19.08 17.28
C PRO A 18 20.59 19.78 17.48
N ASN A 19 20.09 20.53 16.49
CA ASN A 19 18.95 21.45 16.64
C ASN A 19 17.63 21.04 15.94
N VAL A 20 17.48 19.76 15.57
CA VAL A 20 16.24 19.27 14.95
C VAL A 20 15.13 19.10 15.99
N ASN A 21 13.91 19.55 15.69
CA ASN A 21 12.74 19.43 16.59
C ASN A 21 12.29 17.96 16.74
N THR A 22 12.97 17.23 17.62
CA THR A 22 12.79 15.80 17.86
C THR A 22 11.39 15.44 18.38
N ARG A 23 10.78 16.35 19.15
CA ARG A 23 9.46 16.13 19.77
C ARG A 23 8.35 16.20 18.72
N GLY A 24 8.41 17.18 17.81
CA GLY A 24 7.46 17.29 16.71
C GLY A 24 7.47 16.06 15.81
N LEU A 25 8.66 15.59 15.40
CA LEU A 25 8.79 14.36 14.62
C LEU A 25 8.31 13.12 15.38
N ALA A 26 8.56 13.05 16.69
CA ALA A 26 8.08 11.94 17.51
C ALA A 26 6.55 11.89 17.57
N TYR A 27 5.86 13.04 17.72
CA TYR A 27 4.40 13.09 17.68
C TYR A 27 3.85 12.66 16.32
N VAL A 28 4.44 13.15 15.22
CA VAL A 28 4.08 12.71 13.87
C VAL A 28 4.28 11.21 13.71
N GLY A 29 5.41 10.68 14.17
CA GLY A 29 5.73 9.26 14.14
C GLY A 29 4.72 8.42 14.92
N ILE A 30 4.36 8.81 16.15
CA ILE A 30 3.35 8.11 16.96
C ILE A 30 2.01 8.12 16.26
N THR A 31 1.54 9.29 15.80
CA THR A 31 0.27 9.39 15.09
C THR A 31 0.25 8.50 13.86
N LEU A 32 1.33 8.52 13.06
CA LEU A 32 1.43 7.69 11.87
C LEU A 32 1.41 6.20 12.20
N VAL A 33 2.18 5.76 13.21
CA VAL A 33 2.22 4.36 13.65
C VAL A 33 0.87 3.88 14.16
N VAL A 34 0.19 4.68 14.99
CA VAL A 34 -1.12 4.31 15.57
C VAL A 34 -2.18 4.21 14.48
N VAL A 35 -2.28 5.21 13.60
CA VAL A 35 -3.25 5.19 12.49
C VAL A 35 -2.96 4.04 11.53
N ALA A 36 -1.69 3.85 11.16
CA ALA A 36 -1.29 2.78 10.26
C ALA A 36 -1.55 1.38 10.85
N GLN A 37 -1.28 1.21 12.15
CA GLN A 37 -1.60 -0.03 12.85
C GLN A 37 -3.10 -0.28 12.90
N PHE A 38 -3.91 0.75 13.15
CA PHE A 38 -5.37 0.64 13.11
C PHE A 38 -5.86 0.21 11.72
N VAL A 39 -5.42 0.89 10.66
CA VAL A 39 -5.72 0.53 9.26
C VAL A 39 -5.38 -0.94 8.97
N ARG A 40 -4.19 -1.38 9.38
CA ARG A 40 -3.74 -2.77 9.18
C ARG A 40 -4.58 -3.78 9.96
N THR A 41 -4.89 -3.49 11.22
CA THR A 41 -5.74 -4.36 12.04
C THR A 41 -7.17 -4.42 11.48
N SER A 42 -7.76 -3.30 11.10
CA SER A 42 -9.08 -3.27 10.45
C SER A 42 -9.10 -4.06 9.13
N ALA A 43 -8.02 -3.99 8.35
CA ALA A 43 -7.88 -4.80 7.14
C ALA A 43 -7.90 -6.30 7.44
N MET A 44 -7.11 -6.75 8.41
CA MET A 44 -7.05 -8.15 8.83
C MET A 44 -8.40 -8.65 9.37
N ILE A 45 -9.09 -7.82 10.18
CA ILE A 45 -10.42 -8.16 10.71
C ILE A 45 -11.46 -8.25 9.59
N THR A 46 -11.45 -7.31 8.65
CA THR A 46 -12.43 -7.27 7.55
C THR A 46 -12.20 -8.40 6.54
N CYS A 47 -10.93 -8.76 6.31
CA CYS A 47 -10.56 -9.80 5.35
C CYS A 47 -10.71 -11.22 5.95
N GLY A 48 -10.62 -11.38 7.28
CA GLY A 48 -10.94 -12.62 7.98
C GLY A 48 -10.19 -13.82 7.40
N GLU A 49 -10.92 -14.88 7.05
CA GLU A 49 -10.36 -16.12 6.45
C GLU A 49 -9.76 -15.92 5.04
N SER A 50 -10.08 -14.82 4.38
CA SER A 50 -9.48 -14.44 3.09
C SER A 50 -8.13 -13.75 3.26
N PHE A 51 -7.74 -13.37 4.50
CA PHE A 51 -6.46 -12.73 4.74
C PHE A 51 -5.34 -13.77 4.73
N ASN A 52 -4.41 -13.61 3.80
CA ASN A 52 -3.25 -14.48 3.72
C ASN A 52 -1.95 -13.66 3.63
N HIS A 53 -0.96 -14.02 4.45
CA HIS A 53 0.36 -13.38 4.40
C HIS A 53 1.13 -13.71 3.10
N LEU A 54 0.70 -14.76 2.40
CA LEU A 54 1.24 -15.22 1.13
C LEU A 54 0.21 -15.00 0.02
N ILE A 55 0.67 -14.44 -1.11
CA ILE A 55 -0.14 -14.27 -2.32
C ILE A 55 -0.66 -15.65 -2.73
N GLN A 56 -1.98 -15.80 -2.73
CA GLN A 56 -2.61 -17.07 -3.10
C GLN A 56 -2.53 -17.20 -4.62
N LYS A 57 -1.78 -18.21 -5.10
CA LYS A 57 -1.63 -18.52 -6.53
C LYS A 57 -2.76 -19.40 -7.08
N SER A 58 -3.66 -19.88 -6.23
CA SER A 58 -4.81 -20.68 -6.61
C SER A 58 -6.06 -20.20 -5.88
N LYS A 59 -7.16 -20.08 -6.63
CA LYS A 59 -8.48 -19.74 -6.09
C LYS A 59 -8.98 -20.94 -5.28
N LYS A 60 -8.95 -20.82 -3.96
CA LYS A 60 -9.70 -21.73 -3.09
C LYS A 60 -11.20 -21.47 -3.28
N ASP A 61 -12.04 -22.48 -3.15
CA ASP A 61 -13.50 -22.35 -3.33
C ASP A 61 -14.14 -21.25 -2.46
N ASN A 62 -13.52 -20.92 -1.32
CA ASN A 62 -13.96 -19.87 -0.40
C ASN A 62 -13.32 -18.49 -0.67
N HIS A 63 -12.55 -18.31 -1.74
CA HIS A 63 -11.89 -17.03 -2.04
C HIS A 63 -12.88 -16.06 -2.70
N VAL A 64 -13.50 -15.22 -1.88
CA VAL A 64 -14.46 -14.20 -2.30
C VAL A 64 -13.78 -12.83 -2.34
N LEU A 65 -14.15 -12.00 -3.31
CA LEU A 65 -13.67 -10.62 -3.40
C LEU A 65 -14.31 -9.77 -2.29
N ILE A 66 -13.51 -9.41 -1.29
CA ILE A 66 -13.96 -8.54 -0.20
C ILE A 66 -13.89 -7.07 -0.64
N THR A 67 -15.04 -6.41 -0.66
CA THR A 67 -15.18 -4.99 -1.06
C THR A 67 -15.82 -4.11 0.03
N THR A 68 -16.03 -4.67 1.22
CA THR A 68 -16.71 -4.02 2.35
C THR A 68 -15.73 -3.44 3.37
N GLY A 69 -16.23 -2.63 4.31
CA GLY A 69 -15.40 -2.03 5.36
C GLY A 69 -14.30 -1.13 4.79
N ILE A 70 -13.06 -1.34 5.24
CA ILE A 70 -11.91 -0.55 4.78
C ILE A 70 -11.56 -0.81 3.30
N TYR A 71 -11.92 -1.98 2.78
CA TYR A 71 -11.70 -2.35 1.38
C TYR A 71 -12.54 -1.52 0.40
N LYS A 72 -13.63 -0.89 0.87
CA LYS A 72 -14.40 0.06 0.05
C LYS A 72 -13.57 1.25 -0.44
N TYR A 73 -12.53 1.64 0.30
CA TYR A 73 -11.71 2.80 -0.01
C TYR A 73 -10.32 2.39 -0.52
N LEU A 74 -9.69 1.43 0.15
CA LEU A 74 -8.34 0.96 -0.16
C LEU A 74 -8.38 -0.49 -0.61
N ARG A 75 -7.86 -0.81 -1.79
CA ARG A 75 -7.78 -2.20 -2.26
C ARG A 75 -6.67 -3.00 -1.58
N HIS A 76 -5.62 -2.32 -1.10
CA HIS A 76 -4.48 -2.93 -0.39
C HIS A 76 -4.26 -2.31 1.00
N PRO A 77 -5.26 -2.31 1.89
CA PRO A 77 -5.21 -1.56 3.15
C PRO A 77 -4.14 -2.10 4.11
N SER A 78 -3.90 -3.42 4.11
CA SER A 78 -2.83 -4.03 4.91
C SER A 78 -1.44 -3.57 4.46
N TYR A 79 -1.22 -3.41 3.15
CA TYR A 79 0.05 -2.94 2.59
C TYR A 79 0.26 -1.46 2.85
N ALA A 80 -0.76 -0.63 2.64
CA ALA A 80 -0.71 0.79 3.02
C ALA A 80 -0.41 0.92 4.52
N GLY A 81 -1.13 0.19 5.37
CA GLY A 81 -0.88 0.17 6.81
C GLY A 81 0.55 -0.26 7.17
N PHE A 82 1.08 -1.32 6.55
CA PHE A 82 2.46 -1.74 6.80
C PHE A 82 3.49 -0.70 6.33
N PHE A 83 3.29 -0.10 5.16
CA PHE A 83 4.16 0.95 4.63
C PHE A 83 4.24 2.17 5.55
N TYR A 84 3.09 2.73 5.96
CA TYR A 84 3.08 3.89 6.85
C TYR A 84 3.54 3.54 8.27
N TRP A 85 3.28 2.32 8.73
CA TRP A 85 3.79 1.84 10.01
C TRP A 85 5.32 1.75 9.99
N SER A 86 5.92 1.16 8.95
CA SER A 86 7.39 1.02 8.85
C SER A 86 8.06 2.39 8.79
N VAL A 87 7.54 3.32 8.00
CA VAL A 87 8.04 4.70 7.91
C VAL A 87 7.85 5.44 9.23
N GLY A 88 6.67 5.34 9.86
CA GLY A 88 6.34 6.01 11.12
C GLY A 88 7.25 5.62 12.29
N THR A 89 7.71 4.36 12.34
CA THR A 89 8.69 3.94 13.36
C THR A 89 10.01 4.70 13.24
N GLN A 90 10.44 5.05 12.02
CA GLN A 90 11.68 5.81 11.81
C GLN A 90 11.50 7.30 12.14
N PHE A 91 10.31 7.85 11.91
CA PHE A 91 9.93 9.18 12.41
C PHE A 91 9.96 9.26 13.94
N LEU A 92 9.46 8.22 14.62
CA LEU A 92 9.50 8.13 16.09
C LEU A 92 10.94 8.13 16.63
N LEU A 93 11.83 7.39 15.97
CA LEU A 93 13.26 7.38 16.31
C LEU A 93 13.99 8.67 15.89
N SER A 94 13.32 9.56 15.15
CA SER A 94 13.87 10.80 14.57
C SER A 94 15.14 10.54 13.76
N ASN A 95 15.07 9.51 12.92
CA ASN A 95 16.22 8.98 12.23
C ASN A 95 16.15 9.24 10.73
N TYR A 96 16.63 10.40 10.30
CA TYR A 96 16.44 10.91 8.93
C TYR A 96 16.98 9.99 7.84
N LEU A 97 18.15 9.41 8.05
CA LEU A 97 18.74 8.48 7.09
C LEU A 97 17.86 7.23 6.96
N HIS A 98 17.48 6.62 8.09
CA HIS A 98 16.59 5.47 8.07
C HIS A 98 15.17 5.77 7.62
N ILE A 99 14.64 6.99 7.82
CA ILE A 99 13.36 7.40 7.24
C ILE A 99 13.42 7.22 5.72
N VAL A 100 14.45 7.75 5.07
CA VAL A 100 14.60 7.64 3.61
C VAL A 100 14.83 6.18 3.20
N LEU A 101 15.74 5.46 3.87
CA LEU A 101 16.07 4.08 3.52
C LEU A 101 14.88 3.13 3.70
N PHE A 102 14.15 3.20 4.82
CA PHE A 102 12.98 2.36 5.06
C PHE A 102 11.81 2.75 4.16
N SER A 103 11.61 4.04 3.87
CA SER A 103 10.60 4.49 2.92
C SER A 103 10.89 3.92 1.54
N ALA A 104 12.14 4.05 1.04
CA ALA A 104 12.54 3.54 -0.26
C ALA A 104 12.46 2.01 -0.33
N ALA A 105 12.97 1.30 0.68
CA ALA A 105 12.93 -0.16 0.73
C ALA A 105 11.50 -0.71 0.81
N SER A 106 10.65 -0.11 1.67
CA SER A 106 9.24 -0.51 1.79
C SER A 106 8.47 -0.18 0.52
N TRP A 107 8.71 0.99 -0.07
CA TRP A 107 8.09 1.39 -1.33
C TRP A 107 8.47 0.43 -2.46
N TRP A 108 9.76 0.11 -2.62
CA TRP A 108 10.26 -0.82 -3.63
C TRP A 108 9.61 -2.20 -3.50
N PHE A 109 9.51 -2.70 -2.27
CA PHE A 109 8.86 -3.98 -1.99
C PHE A 109 7.39 -3.99 -2.46
N PHE A 110 6.62 -2.96 -2.12
CA PHE A 110 5.21 -2.89 -2.53
C PHE A 110 5.01 -2.53 -4.00
N HIS A 111 5.92 -1.74 -4.56
CA HIS A 111 5.92 -1.39 -5.98
C HIS A 111 6.02 -2.63 -6.87
N ILE A 112 6.77 -3.66 -6.45
CA ILE A 112 6.86 -4.93 -7.18
C ILE A 112 5.69 -5.86 -6.82
N ARG A 113 5.34 -5.94 -5.53
CA ARG A 113 4.39 -6.94 -5.04
C ARG A 113 2.94 -6.65 -5.45
N ILE A 114 2.53 -5.38 -5.42
CA ILE A 114 1.14 -4.98 -5.66
C ILE A 114 0.71 -5.27 -7.11
N PRO A 115 1.47 -4.90 -8.15
CA PRO A 115 1.10 -5.25 -9.53
C PRO A 115 0.94 -6.75 -9.74
N TYR A 116 1.86 -7.56 -9.21
CA TYR A 116 1.82 -9.01 -9.32
C TYR A 116 0.57 -9.62 -8.67
N GLU A 117 0.17 -9.09 -7.52
CA GLU A 117 -1.06 -9.51 -6.84
C GLU A 117 -2.31 -9.05 -7.59
N GLU A 118 -2.32 -7.83 -8.13
CA GLU A 118 -3.44 -7.33 -8.93
C GLU A 118 -3.63 -8.12 -10.23
N GLU A 119 -2.55 -8.54 -10.89
CA GLU A 119 -2.62 -9.45 -12.05
C GLU A 119 -3.26 -10.78 -11.67
N THR A 120 -2.84 -11.35 -10.55
CA THR A 120 -3.43 -12.61 -10.04
C THR A 120 -4.93 -12.44 -9.70
N LEU A 121 -5.31 -11.29 -9.13
CA LEU A 121 -6.71 -10.98 -8.81
C LEU A 121 -7.55 -10.71 -10.06
N LEU A 122 -6.96 -10.12 -11.10
CA LEU A 122 -7.57 -10.01 -12.42
C LEU A 122 -7.81 -11.39 -13.03
N ASP A 123 -6.88 -12.33 -12.91
CA ASP A 123 -7.07 -13.71 -13.39
C ASP A 123 -8.19 -14.44 -12.64
N PHE A 124 -8.38 -14.18 -11.33
CA PHE A 124 -9.39 -14.85 -10.50
C PHE A 124 -10.81 -14.30 -10.62
N PHE A 125 -10.93 -12.98 -10.78
CA PHE A 125 -12.20 -12.25 -10.67
C PHE A 125 -12.54 -11.41 -11.92
N GLY A 126 -11.60 -11.25 -12.85
CA GLY A 126 -11.79 -10.57 -14.12
C GLY A 126 -12.44 -9.18 -13.98
N HIS A 127 -13.56 -8.99 -14.69
CA HIS A 127 -14.29 -7.72 -14.70
C HIS A 127 -14.80 -7.27 -13.33
N GLU A 128 -15.08 -8.17 -12.40
CA GLU A 128 -15.52 -7.81 -11.05
C GLU A 128 -14.42 -7.03 -10.32
N TYR A 129 -13.17 -7.51 -10.43
CA TYR A 129 -12.02 -6.82 -9.88
C TYR A 129 -11.72 -5.50 -10.59
N VAL A 130 -11.93 -5.42 -11.90
CA VAL A 130 -11.80 -4.15 -12.65
C VAL A 130 -12.79 -3.09 -12.14
N SER A 131 -14.06 -3.47 -11.97
CA SER A 131 -15.10 -2.59 -11.44
C SER A 131 -14.76 -2.09 -10.03
N TYR A 132 -14.26 -2.98 -9.17
CA TYR A 132 -13.83 -2.66 -7.83
C TYR A 132 -12.55 -1.79 -7.78
N GLY A 133 -11.51 -2.18 -8.52
CA GLY A 133 -10.22 -1.50 -8.58
C GLY A 133 -10.32 -0.07 -9.12
N SER A 134 -11.25 0.18 -10.04
CA SER A 134 -11.52 1.52 -10.60
C SER A 134 -12.12 2.51 -9.59
N LYS A 135 -12.69 2.02 -8.48
CA LYS A 135 -13.34 2.83 -7.44
C LYS A 135 -12.51 2.95 -6.17
N THR A 136 -11.41 2.21 -6.08
CA THR A 136 -10.57 2.11 -4.88
C THR A 136 -9.17 2.64 -5.15
N TRP A 137 -8.40 2.84 -4.08
CA TRP A 137 -7.04 3.37 -4.12
C TRP A 137 -6.04 2.37 -3.52
N ILE A 138 -4.76 2.42 -3.91
CA ILE A 138 -3.71 1.57 -3.31
C ILE A 138 -3.32 2.09 -1.93
N GLY A 139 -3.27 3.41 -1.76
CA GLY A 139 -2.82 4.08 -0.54
C GLY A 139 -1.30 4.27 -0.45
N ILE A 140 -0.52 3.72 -1.38
CA ILE A 140 0.94 3.95 -1.49
C ILE A 140 1.18 4.77 -2.77
N PRO A 141 1.91 5.90 -2.70
CA PRO A 141 2.12 6.76 -3.86
C PRO A 141 3.00 6.09 -4.92
N PHE A 142 2.79 6.43 -6.19
CA PHE A 142 3.61 5.98 -7.33
C PHE A 142 3.70 4.46 -7.55
N VAL A 143 2.75 3.68 -7.02
CA VAL A 143 2.66 2.24 -7.33
C VAL A 143 1.85 2.04 -8.61
N ARG A 144 2.43 1.32 -9.58
CA ARG A 144 1.73 0.91 -10.81
C ARG A 144 0.55 0.00 -10.47
N SER A 145 -0.54 0.12 -11.22
CA SER A 145 -1.76 -0.64 -10.98
C SER A 145 -2.31 -1.21 -12.29
N PRO A 146 -2.07 -2.51 -12.58
CA PRO A 146 -2.59 -3.17 -13.77
C PRO A 146 -4.11 -3.05 -13.94
N VAL A 147 -4.86 -3.03 -12.83
CA VAL A 147 -6.32 -2.89 -12.89
C VAL A 147 -6.78 -1.54 -13.42
N LEU A 148 -6.04 -0.46 -13.13
CA LEU A 148 -6.35 0.87 -13.66
C LEU A 148 -6.03 0.97 -15.15
N GLU A 149 -4.94 0.34 -15.58
CA GLU A 149 -4.58 0.27 -17.00
C GLU A 149 -5.65 -0.46 -17.81
N TYR A 150 -6.11 -1.61 -17.31
CA TYR A 150 -7.21 -2.35 -17.93
C TYR A 150 -8.52 -1.55 -17.95
N ALA A 151 -8.83 -0.85 -16.86
CA ALA A 151 -10.03 -0.01 -16.77
C ALA A 151 -10.00 1.18 -17.75
N LEU A 152 -8.82 1.74 -18.03
CA LEU A 152 -8.64 2.82 -19.00
C LEU A 152 -8.82 2.31 -20.44
N ASP A 153 -8.17 1.19 -20.79
CA ASP A 153 -8.28 0.57 -22.11
C ASP A 153 -9.74 0.23 -22.48
N GLN A 154 -10.49 -0.34 -21.54
CA GLN A 154 -11.92 -0.63 -21.71
C GLN A 154 -12.74 0.65 -22.01
N LYS A 155 -12.47 1.75 -21.30
CA LYS A 155 -13.16 3.02 -21.54
C LYS A 155 -12.83 3.59 -22.92
N GLU A 156 -11.58 3.48 -23.35
CA GLU A 156 -11.17 3.93 -24.69
C GLU A 156 -11.83 3.11 -25.80
N TRP A 157 -11.90 1.78 -25.65
CA TRP A 157 -12.59 0.90 -26.60
C TRP A 157 -14.08 1.27 -26.73
N VAL A 158 -14.79 1.43 -25.61
CA VAL A 158 -16.20 1.84 -25.60
C VAL A 158 -16.38 3.22 -26.25
N ALA A 159 -15.50 4.18 -25.94
CA ALA A 159 -15.57 5.52 -26.52
C ALA A 159 -15.36 5.51 -28.05
N LYS A 160 -14.44 4.69 -28.56
CA LYS A 160 -14.22 4.50 -30.01
C LYS A 160 -15.44 3.89 -30.67
N LYS A 161 -16.03 2.84 -30.08
CA LYS A 161 -17.22 2.17 -30.61
C LYS A 161 -18.42 3.13 -30.71
N ASN A 162 -18.69 3.88 -29.65
CA ASN A 162 -19.81 4.84 -29.62
C ASN A 162 -19.65 5.99 -30.63
N LYS A 163 -18.41 6.34 -31.00
CA LYS A 163 -18.15 7.31 -32.07
C LYS A 163 -18.42 6.72 -33.46
N ALA A 164 -18.04 5.46 -33.68
CA ALA A 164 -18.29 4.77 -34.95
C ALA A 164 -19.80 4.61 -35.22
N THR A 165 -20.59 4.19 -34.22
CA THR A 165 -22.05 4.00 -34.36
C THR A 165 -22.84 5.31 -34.52
N LYS A 166 -22.23 6.48 -34.23
CA LYS A 166 -22.85 7.80 -34.44
C LYS A 166 -22.48 8.42 -35.80
N ALA A 167 -21.53 7.82 -36.51
CA ALA A 167 -21.09 8.26 -37.83
C ALA A 167 -21.80 7.50 -38.97
N GLU A 168 -22.58 6.48 -38.63
CA GLU A 168 -23.48 5.71 -39.50
C GLU A 168 -24.91 6.26 -39.37
#